data_AF-Q9HU97-F1
#
_entry.id   AF-Q9HU97-F1
#
_cell.length_a   1.000
_cell.length_b   1.000
_cell.length_c   1.000
_cell.angle_alpha   90.00
_cell.angle_beta   90.00
_cell.angle_gamma   90.00
#
_symmetry.space_group_name_H-M   'P 1'
#
loop_
_entity.id
_entity.type
_entity.pdbx_description
1 polymer ?
#
loop_
_entity_poly.entity_id
_entity_poly.type
_entity_poly.pdbx_seq_one_letter_code
_entity_poly.pdbx_strand_id
1 'polypeptide(L)'
;MHNLANLYRTGWPGGVEKDTQKALDLYQKMIDLDVPQGFYDMGAMIGNRAGVKNPATDGLTFLDKAASLGNPPALTELGKFYIYVAKKKDLGLAYTHCAASQGYAPASYELGAYYKIVEHNFPKALVYYQVSVSQGGKSAAFFLSRVFGSETPPASAMWYAPDEKLREAYYSIYKKLEADPDLRFPNLIEDYPLPPHPTQGYDADRPDWKPER
;
A
#
# COMPACT_ATOMS: atom_id res chain seq x y z
N MET A 1 -0.40 -18.58 -11.91
CA MET A 1 0.76 -18.16 -12.72
C MET A 1 1.68 -17.23 -11.93
N HIS A 2 1.19 -16.10 -11.40
CA HIS A 2 1.96 -15.15 -10.57
C HIS A 2 2.81 -15.80 -9.46
N ASN A 3 2.18 -16.58 -8.55
CA ASN A 3 2.90 -17.17 -7.41
C ASN A 3 4.03 -18.13 -7.85
N LEU A 4 3.76 -18.95 -8.86
CA LEU A 4 4.76 -19.88 -9.39
C LEU A 4 5.91 -19.14 -10.08
N ALA A 5 5.61 -18.09 -10.85
CA ALA A 5 6.62 -17.24 -11.46
C ALA A 5 7.50 -16.56 -10.40
N ASN A 6 6.91 -16.10 -9.30
CA ASN A 6 7.66 -15.57 -8.17
C ASN A 6 8.58 -16.61 -7.52
N LEU A 7 8.11 -17.85 -7.32
CA LEU A 7 8.95 -18.93 -6.82
C LEU A 7 10.13 -19.22 -7.75
N TYR A 8 9.92 -19.26 -9.07
CA TYR A 8 11.03 -19.39 -10.02
C TYR A 8 11.95 -18.17 -10.02
N ARG A 9 11.42 -16.95 -9.87
CA ARG A 9 12.22 -15.72 -9.83
C ARG A 9 13.13 -15.64 -8.61
N THR A 10 12.64 -16.07 -7.44
CA THR A 10 13.40 -15.97 -6.18
C THR A 10 14.16 -17.24 -5.82
N GLY A 11 13.70 -18.40 -6.30
CA GLY A 11 14.04 -19.70 -5.72
C GLY A 11 13.40 -19.88 -4.33
N TRP A 12 13.44 -21.11 -3.83
CA TRP A 12 13.08 -21.44 -2.45
C TRP A 12 14.02 -22.51 -1.88
N PRO A 13 14.64 -22.28 -0.70
CA PRO A 13 15.46 -23.28 -0.04
C PRO A 13 14.70 -24.60 0.15
N GLY A 14 15.21 -25.68 -0.44
CA GLY A 14 14.66 -27.03 -0.25
C GLY A 14 13.64 -27.51 -1.30
N GLY A 15 13.47 -26.83 -2.44
CA GLY A 15 12.65 -27.46 -3.51
C GLY A 15 12.40 -26.69 -4.81
N VAL A 16 12.76 -25.41 -4.90
CA VAL A 16 12.58 -24.66 -6.16
C VAL A 16 13.85 -23.91 -6.53
N GLU A 17 14.47 -24.33 -7.63
CA GLU A 17 15.60 -23.62 -8.19
C GLU A 17 15.15 -22.30 -8.82
N LYS A 18 16.02 -21.30 -8.72
CA LYS A 18 15.83 -20.03 -9.38
C LYS A 18 15.95 -20.21 -10.89
N ASP A 19 14.90 -19.87 -11.62
CA ASP A 19 14.81 -19.95 -13.08
C ASP A 19 14.11 -18.70 -13.63
N THR A 20 14.93 -17.71 -14.00
CA THR A 20 14.47 -16.43 -14.54
C THR A 20 13.64 -16.61 -15.81
N GLN A 21 13.97 -17.57 -16.68
CA GLN A 21 13.27 -17.76 -17.95
C GLN A 21 11.87 -18.33 -17.71
N LYS A 22 11.72 -19.33 -16.85
CA LYS A 22 10.39 -19.86 -16.50
C LYS A 22 9.48 -18.81 -15.87
N ALA A 23 10.04 -17.89 -15.08
CA ALA A 23 9.26 -16.78 -14.55
C ALA A 23 8.75 -15.86 -15.67
N LEU A 24 9.63 -15.49 -16.62
CA LEU A 24 9.25 -14.68 -17.80
C LEU A 24 8.20 -15.36 -18.66
N ASP A 25 8.34 -16.66 -18.93
CA ASP A 25 7.37 -17.42 -19.74
C ASP A 25 5.98 -17.44 -19.09
N LEU A 26 5.93 -17.52 -17.76
CA LEU A 26 4.67 -17.43 -17.01
C LEU A 26 4.07 -16.03 -17.03
N TYR A 27 4.88 -14.98 -16.94
CA TYR A 27 4.41 -13.60 -17.08
C TYR A 27 3.92 -13.32 -18.51
N GLN A 28 4.58 -13.87 -19.53
CA GLN A 28 4.12 -13.74 -20.91
C GLN A 28 2.76 -14.42 -21.09
N LYS A 29 2.55 -15.63 -20.54
CA LYS A 29 1.23 -16.28 -20.55
C LYS A 29 0.14 -15.46 -19.85
N MET A 30 0.49 -14.72 -18.79
CA MET A 30 -0.45 -13.80 -18.14
C MET A 30 -0.79 -12.61 -19.04
N ILE A 31 0.21 -12.04 -19.73
CA ILE A 31 0.03 -10.96 -20.71
C ILE A 31 -0.82 -11.41 -21.91
N ASP A 32 -0.60 -12.63 -22.42
CA ASP A 32 -1.37 -13.18 -23.54
C ASP A 32 -2.86 -13.36 -23.20
N LEU A 33 -3.19 -13.43 -21.90
CA LEU A 33 -4.55 -13.49 -21.36
C LEU A 33 -5.05 -12.12 -20.86
N ASP A 34 -4.33 -11.04 -21.14
CA ASP A 34 -4.60 -9.66 -20.72
C ASP A 34 -4.78 -9.51 -19.19
N VAL A 35 -4.08 -10.35 -18.41
CA VAL A 35 -4.13 -10.30 -16.94
C VAL A 35 -3.34 -9.07 -16.47
N PRO A 36 -3.95 -8.09 -15.77
CA PRO A 36 -3.30 -6.83 -15.40
C PRO A 36 -2.01 -7.02 -14.58
N GLN A 37 -2.02 -8.04 -13.71
CA GLN A 37 -0.86 -8.41 -12.90
C GLN A 37 0.33 -8.87 -13.75
N GLY A 38 0.10 -9.50 -14.91
CA GLY A 38 1.15 -9.98 -15.80
C GLY A 38 1.97 -8.83 -16.40
N PHE A 39 1.31 -7.74 -16.78
CA PHE A 39 1.99 -6.52 -17.24
C PHE A 39 2.84 -5.92 -16.13
N TYR A 40 2.30 -5.78 -14.92
CA TYR A 40 3.06 -5.28 -13.76
C TYR A 40 4.29 -6.17 -13.48
N ASP A 41 4.11 -7.49 -13.43
CA ASP A 41 5.19 -8.43 -13.12
C ASP A 41 6.30 -8.40 -14.18
N MET A 42 5.92 -8.34 -15.47
CA MET A 42 6.87 -8.22 -16.57
C MET A 42 7.64 -6.90 -16.47
N GLY A 43 6.94 -5.79 -16.23
CA GLY A 43 7.55 -4.47 -16.04
C GLY A 43 8.53 -4.42 -14.85
N ALA A 44 8.18 -5.07 -13.74
CA ALA A 44 9.04 -5.19 -12.57
C ALA A 44 10.29 -6.05 -12.83
N MET A 45 10.22 -6.99 -13.78
CA MET A 45 11.30 -7.92 -14.08
C MET A 45 12.27 -7.42 -15.15
N ILE A 46 11.77 -6.86 -16.25
CA ILE A 46 12.60 -6.44 -17.41
C ILE A 46 12.63 -4.93 -17.63
N GLY A 47 11.93 -4.17 -16.80
CA GLY A 47 11.88 -2.72 -16.83
C GLY A 47 10.64 -2.17 -17.53
N ASN A 48 10.01 -1.17 -16.91
CA ASN A 48 8.73 -0.61 -17.34
C ASN A 48 8.69 -0.16 -18.82
N ARG A 49 9.76 0.51 -19.30
CA ARG A 49 9.84 1.05 -20.66
C ARG A 49 9.89 -0.02 -21.76
N ALA A 50 10.24 -1.26 -21.43
CA ALA A 50 10.22 -2.36 -22.39
C ALA A 50 8.79 -2.64 -22.90
N GLY A 51 7.76 -2.27 -22.12
CA GLY A 51 6.36 -2.42 -22.50
C GLY A 51 6.01 -1.71 -23.80
N VAL A 52 6.63 -0.58 -24.13
CA VAL A 52 6.33 0.18 -25.36
C VAL A 52 6.60 -0.63 -26.64
N LYS A 53 7.52 -1.60 -26.57
CA LYS A 53 7.85 -2.49 -27.69
C LYS A 53 7.08 -3.82 -27.65
N ASN A 54 6.34 -4.09 -26.59
CA ASN A 54 5.57 -5.31 -26.46
C ASN A 54 4.22 -5.12 -27.20
N PRO A 55 3.86 -6.00 -28.15
CA PRO A 55 2.61 -5.84 -28.90
C PRO A 55 1.34 -5.83 -28.04
N ALA A 56 1.35 -6.47 -26.88
CA ALA A 56 0.18 -6.58 -26.01
C ALA A 56 -0.14 -5.31 -25.20
N THR A 57 0.74 -4.29 -25.22
CA THR A 57 0.53 -3.05 -24.46
C THR A 57 -0.10 -1.92 -25.28
N ASP A 58 -0.28 -2.12 -26.59
CA ASP A 58 -0.77 -1.09 -27.51
C ASP A 58 0.10 0.19 -27.48
N GLY A 59 1.42 0.02 -27.27
CA GLY A 59 2.41 1.11 -27.22
C GLY A 59 2.56 1.78 -25.85
N LEU A 60 1.81 1.34 -24.83
CA LEU A 60 1.98 1.81 -23.46
C LEU A 60 3.19 1.18 -22.77
N THR A 61 3.68 1.80 -21.70
CA THR A 61 4.60 1.12 -20.79
C THR A 61 3.87 0.00 -20.05
N PHE A 62 4.61 -0.93 -19.44
CA PHE A 62 4.00 -2.04 -18.70
C PHE A 62 3.13 -1.57 -17.54
N LEU A 63 3.60 -0.59 -16.77
CA LEU A 63 2.85 0.00 -15.67
C LEU A 63 1.64 0.78 -16.19
N ASP A 64 1.77 1.53 -17.29
CA ASP A 64 0.64 2.27 -17.86
C ASP A 64 -0.46 1.30 -18.34
N LYS A 65 -0.09 0.22 -19.03
CA LYS A 65 -1.04 -0.83 -19.44
C LYS A 65 -1.69 -1.49 -18.23
N ALA A 66 -0.90 -1.93 -17.24
CA ALA A 66 -1.42 -2.53 -16.01
C ALA A 66 -2.39 -1.61 -15.26
N ALA A 67 -2.02 -0.33 -15.09
CA ALA A 67 -2.84 0.66 -14.41
C ALA A 67 -4.11 1.02 -15.20
N SER A 68 -4.05 1.05 -16.54
CA SER A 68 -5.23 1.24 -17.39
C SER A 68 -6.29 0.14 -17.20
N LEU A 69 -5.84 -1.06 -16.82
CA LEU A 69 -6.68 -2.21 -16.48
C LEU A 69 -6.98 -2.31 -14.97
N GLY A 70 -6.68 -1.25 -14.21
CA GLY A 70 -7.01 -1.16 -12.78
C GLY A 70 -6.06 -1.87 -11.83
N ASN A 71 -4.90 -2.37 -12.27
CA ASN A 71 -3.97 -3.10 -11.40
C ASN A 71 -3.49 -2.23 -10.21
N PRO A 72 -3.82 -2.61 -8.94
CA PRO A 72 -3.47 -1.79 -7.79
C PRO A 72 -1.96 -1.60 -7.54
N PRO A 73 -1.09 -2.62 -7.72
CA PRO A 73 0.35 -2.42 -7.67
C PRO A 73 0.85 -1.35 -8.64
N ALA A 74 0.44 -1.41 -9.91
CA ALA A 74 0.84 -0.44 -10.93
C ALA A 74 0.29 0.96 -10.67
N LEU A 75 -0.98 1.07 -10.27
CA LEU A 75 -1.59 2.34 -9.85
C LEU A 75 -0.81 2.97 -8.69
N THR A 76 -0.38 2.16 -7.71
CA THR A 76 0.40 2.63 -6.56
C THR A 76 1.78 3.12 -6.98
N GLU A 77 2.50 2.38 -7.83
CA GLU A 77 3.82 2.80 -8.32
C GLU A 77 3.76 4.08 -9.15
N LEU A 78 2.80 4.18 -10.09
CA LEU A 78 2.61 5.39 -10.87
C LEU A 78 2.17 6.57 -10.00
N GLY A 79 1.31 6.32 -9.01
CA GLY A 79 0.90 7.31 -8.01
C GLY A 79 2.11 7.91 -7.30
N LYS A 80 3.00 7.07 -6.77
CA LYS A 80 4.26 7.50 -6.13
C LYS A 80 5.16 8.28 -7.07
N PHE A 81 5.32 7.80 -8.31
CA PHE A 81 6.12 8.51 -9.32
C PHE A 81 5.55 9.91 -9.57
N TYR A 82 4.23 10.04 -9.76
CA TYR A 82 3.60 11.32 -10.02
C TYR A 82 3.71 12.28 -8.83
N ILE A 83 3.53 11.79 -7.59
CA ILE A 83 3.66 12.61 -6.38
C ILE A 83 5.10 13.10 -6.20
N TYR A 84 6.05 12.17 -6.08
CA TYR A 84 7.39 12.50 -5.56
C TYR A 84 8.40 12.87 -6.63
N VAL A 85 8.26 12.33 -7.85
CA VAL A 85 9.23 12.55 -8.94
C VAL A 85 8.70 13.58 -9.92
N ALA A 86 7.53 13.36 -10.52
CA ALA A 86 6.97 14.26 -11.53
C ALA A 86 6.32 15.52 -10.95
N LYS A 87 6.16 15.61 -9.63
CA LYS A 87 5.52 16.72 -8.90
C LYS A 87 4.10 17.04 -9.41
N LYS A 88 3.39 16.01 -9.87
CA LYS A 88 1.97 16.06 -10.25
C LYS A 88 1.12 15.48 -9.12
N LYS A 89 1.07 16.20 -8.00
CA LYS A 89 0.39 15.78 -6.75
C LYS A 89 -1.00 15.22 -7.00
N ASP A 90 -1.90 16.01 -7.60
CA ASP A 90 -3.31 15.64 -7.71
C ASP A 90 -3.51 14.39 -8.57
N LEU A 91 -2.76 14.27 -9.66
CA LEU A 91 -2.76 13.08 -10.50
C LEU A 91 -2.26 11.86 -9.73
N GLY A 92 -1.14 11.98 -9.03
CA GLY A 92 -0.58 10.86 -8.28
C GLY A 92 -1.46 10.43 -7.11
N LEU A 93 -2.10 11.37 -6.40
CA LEU A 93 -3.10 11.06 -5.38
C LEU A 93 -4.32 10.36 -5.99
N ALA A 94 -4.80 10.76 -7.16
CA ALA A 94 -5.92 10.09 -7.82
C ALA A 94 -5.59 8.61 -8.14
N TYR A 95 -4.38 8.33 -8.64
CA TYR A 95 -3.91 6.96 -8.89
C TYR A 95 -3.84 6.14 -7.59
N THR A 96 -3.21 6.70 -6.55
CA THR A 96 -3.08 6.00 -5.26
C THR A 96 -4.44 5.79 -4.59
N HIS A 97 -5.37 6.76 -4.67
CA HIS A 97 -6.74 6.61 -4.19
C HIS A 97 -7.49 5.50 -4.90
N CYS A 98 -7.35 5.38 -6.23
CA CYS A 98 -7.95 4.31 -7.00
C CYS A 98 -7.47 2.91 -6.56
N ALA A 99 -6.17 2.77 -6.26
CA ALA A 99 -5.65 1.52 -5.70
C ALA A 99 -6.16 1.27 -4.27
N ALA A 100 -6.19 2.30 -3.43
CA ALA A 100 -6.66 2.20 -2.04
C ALA A 100 -8.15 1.82 -1.95
N SER A 101 -9.00 2.36 -2.84
CA SER A 101 -10.44 2.03 -2.89
C SER A 101 -10.71 0.59 -3.32
N GLN A 102 -9.76 -0.06 -3.99
CA GLN A 102 -9.82 -1.48 -4.34
C GLN A 102 -9.39 -2.41 -3.18
N GLY A 103 -9.12 -1.86 -1.99
CA GLY A 103 -8.67 -2.66 -0.85
C GLY A 103 -7.17 -2.97 -0.86
N TYR A 104 -6.35 -2.25 -1.65
CA TYR A 104 -4.92 -2.50 -1.73
C TYR A 104 -4.17 -1.78 -0.59
N ALA A 105 -3.90 -2.54 0.47
CA ALA A 105 -3.24 -2.06 1.69
C ALA A 105 -1.99 -1.18 1.46
N PRO A 106 -1.07 -1.52 0.53
CA PRO A 106 0.10 -0.68 0.25
C PRO A 106 -0.23 0.72 -0.28
N ALA A 107 -1.32 0.88 -1.04
CA ALA A 107 -1.76 2.20 -1.50
C ALA A 107 -2.30 3.05 -0.35
N SER A 108 -3.11 2.45 0.53
CA SER A 108 -3.58 3.13 1.74
C SER A 108 -2.43 3.52 2.66
N TYR A 109 -1.41 2.67 2.79
CA TYR A 109 -0.19 3.01 3.52
C TYR A 109 0.57 4.18 2.89
N GLU A 110 0.67 4.22 1.56
CA GLU A 110 1.31 5.31 0.82
C GLU A 110 0.55 6.64 1.00
N LEU A 111 -0.78 6.63 1.00
CA LEU A 111 -1.59 7.80 1.35
C LEU A 111 -1.31 8.27 2.78
N GLY A 112 -1.21 7.34 3.74
CA GLY A 112 -0.82 7.66 5.11
C GLY A 112 0.57 8.32 5.18
N ALA A 113 1.55 7.77 4.45
CA ALA A 113 2.89 8.32 4.36
C ALA A 113 2.91 9.72 3.73
N TYR A 114 2.14 9.93 2.67
CA TYR A 114 1.97 11.23 2.03
C TYR A 114 1.45 12.28 3.03
N TYR A 115 0.32 12.02 3.69
CA TYR A 115 -0.25 13.00 4.62
C TYR A 115 0.63 13.25 5.84
N LYS A 116 1.37 12.23 6.30
CA LYS A 116 2.33 12.38 7.40
C LYS A 116 3.53 13.26 7.02
N ILE A 117 4.14 12.98 5.87
CA ILE A 117 5.46 13.52 5.50
C ILE A 117 5.35 14.80 4.69
N VAL A 118 4.38 14.89 3.78
CA VAL A 118 4.24 16.01 2.84
C VAL A 118 3.29 17.08 3.38
N GLU A 119 2.11 16.68 3.83
CA GLU A 119 1.08 17.64 4.30
C GLU A 119 1.14 17.90 5.80
N HIS A 120 1.87 17.08 6.56
CA HIS A 120 1.89 17.12 8.03
C HIS A 120 0.49 17.09 8.68
N ASN A 121 -0.48 16.42 8.03
CA ASN A 121 -1.83 16.19 8.55
C ASN A 121 -1.88 14.80 9.21
N PHE A 122 -1.56 14.75 10.50
CA PHE A 122 -1.39 13.50 11.26
C PHE A 122 -2.70 12.73 11.48
N PRO A 123 -3.85 13.38 11.77
CA PRO A 123 -5.14 12.71 11.80
C PRO A 123 -5.47 11.99 10.50
N LYS A 124 -5.30 12.69 9.37
CA LYS A 124 -5.58 12.11 8.06
C LYS A 124 -4.61 10.98 7.72
N ALA A 125 -3.34 11.11 8.10
CA ALA A 125 -2.37 10.03 7.97
C ALA A 125 -2.77 8.78 8.78
N LEU A 126 -3.17 8.95 10.04
CA LEU A 126 -3.63 7.85 10.89
C LEU A 126 -4.84 7.12 10.31
N VAL A 127 -5.82 7.85 9.78
CA VAL A 127 -6.99 7.25 9.13
C VAL A 127 -6.55 6.34 7.97
N TYR A 128 -5.66 6.82 7.09
CA TYR A 128 -5.17 5.99 5.98
C TYR A 128 -4.33 4.80 6.43
N TYR A 129 -3.53 4.95 7.48
CA TYR A 129 -2.85 3.79 8.08
C TYR A 129 -3.86 2.78 8.65
N GLN A 130 -4.92 3.23 9.31
CA GLN A 130 -5.96 2.33 9.84
C GLN A 130 -6.71 1.61 8.72
N VAL A 131 -7.04 2.31 7.63
CA VAL A 131 -7.60 1.69 6.42
C VAL A 131 -6.62 0.68 5.81
N SER A 132 -5.33 0.97 5.79
CA SER A 132 -4.32 -0.01 5.37
C SER A 132 -4.36 -1.26 6.26
N VAL A 133 -4.48 -1.11 7.59
CA VAL A 133 -4.60 -2.27 8.49
C VAL A 133 -5.84 -3.09 8.22
N SER A 134 -7.01 -2.47 8.01
CA SER A 134 -8.26 -3.19 7.71
C SER A 134 -8.15 -4.01 6.42
N GLN A 135 -7.35 -3.53 5.48
CA GLN A 135 -7.02 -4.16 4.20
C GLN A 135 -5.88 -5.21 4.29
N GLY A 136 -5.39 -5.54 5.48
CA GLY A 136 -4.31 -6.51 5.68
C GLY A 136 -2.90 -5.93 5.65
N GLY A 137 -2.77 -4.61 5.81
CA GLY A 137 -1.50 -3.89 5.80
C GLY A 137 -0.66 -4.15 7.04
N LYS A 138 0.18 -5.20 7.00
CA LYS A 138 1.09 -5.56 8.12
C LYS A 138 1.98 -4.40 8.56
N SER A 139 2.60 -3.69 7.61
CA SER A 139 3.46 -2.53 7.90
C SER A 139 2.70 -1.40 8.58
N ALA A 140 1.45 -1.17 8.19
CA ALA A 140 0.59 -0.18 8.82
C ALA A 140 0.25 -0.59 10.26
N ALA A 141 -0.04 -1.87 10.51
CA ALA A 141 -0.37 -2.37 11.85
C ALA A 141 0.80 -2.19 12.81
N PHE A 142 2.01 -2.54 12.35
CA PHE A 142 3.23 -2.30 13.11
C PHE A 142 3.45 -0.80 13.37
N PHE A 143 3.29 0.04 12.35
CA PHE A 143 3.46 1.48 12.48
C PHE A 143 2.45 2.08 13.48
N LEU A 144 1.16 1.73 13.38
CA LEU A 144 0.12 2.20 14.30
C LEU A 144 0.37 1.76 15.74
N SER A 145 0.79 0.51 15.94
CA SER A 145 1.20 0.05 17.27
C SER A 145 2.29 0.97 17.86
N ARG A 146 3.29 1.33 17.06
CA ARG A 146 4.33 2.26 17.51
C ARG A 146 3.80 3.67 17.77
N VAL A 147 2.85 4.18 16.99
CA VAL A 147 2.29 5.52 17.20
C VAL A 147 1.76 5.69 18.63
N PHE A 148 1.13 4.66 19.18
CA PHE A 148 0.54 4.71 20.52
C PHE A 148 1.46 4.16 21.63
N GLY A 149 2.70 3.79 21.31
CA GLY A 149 3.66 3.29 22.30
C GLY A 149 4.30 4.40 23.12
N SER A 150 4.39 4.22 24.45
CA SER A 150 4.98 5.20 25.38
C SER A 150 6.48 5.46 25.17
N GLU A 151 7.21 4.49 24.59
CA GLU A 151 8.64 4.60 24.30
C GLU A 151 8.92 5.19 22.91
N THR A 152 7.90 5.42 22.09
CA THR A 152 8.10 5.93 20.73
C THR A 152 8.45 7.42 20.76
N PRO A 153 9.53 7.86 20.08
CA PRO A 153 9.87 9.27 20.00
C PRO A 153 8.69 10.12 19.46
N PRO A 154 8.42 11.32 20.00
CA PRO A 154 7.23 12.11 19.66
C PRO A 154 7.00 12.32 18.16
N ALA A 155 8.06 12.61 17.39
CA ALA A 155 7.95 12.77 15.94
C ALA A 155 7.55 11.47 15.21
N SER A 156 8.04 10.31 15.67
CA SER A 156 7.66 8.99 15.14
C SER A 156 6.22 8.63 15.51
N ALA A 157 5.77 9.07 16.68
CA ALA A 157 4.38 8.97 17.13
C ALA A 157 3.44 10.01 16.52
N MET A 158 3.94 10.85 15.60
CA MET A 158 3.19 11.97 15.04
C MET A 158 2.53 12.82 16.14
N TRP A 159 3.22 12.99 17.27
CA TRP A 159 2.78 13.74 18.45
C TRP A 159 1.44 13.31 19.07
N TYR A 160 0.96 12.09 18.77
CA TYR A 160 -0.14 11.49 19.52
C TYR A 160 0.26 11.17 20.95
N ALA A 161 -0.71 11.27 21.86
CA ALA A 161 -0.54 10.76 23.21
C ALA A 161 -0.45 9.22 23.18
N PRO A 162 0.42 8.61 24.01
CA PRO A 162 0.45 7.15 24.15
C PRO A 162 -0.91 6.60 24.58
N ASP A 163 -1.26 5.43 24.04
CA ASP A 163 -2.48 4.69 24.38
C ASP A 163 -2.15 3.20 24.35
N GLU A 164 -1.96 2.61 25.53
CA GLU A 164 -1.53 1.21 25.66
C GLU A 164 -2.54 0.23 25.05
N LYS A 165 -3.85 0.53 25.14
CA LYS A 165 -4.90 -0.32 24.58
C LYS A 165 -4.81 -0.34 23.06
N LEU A 166 -4.65 0.82 22.42
CA LEU A 166 -4.46 0.90 20.97
C LEU A 166 -3.12 0.28 20.55
N ARG A 167 -2.04 0.51 21.31
CA ARG A 167 -0.72 -0.09 21.05
C ARG A 167 -0.81 -1.61 20.97
N GLU A 168 -1.44 -2.23 21.97
CA GLU A 168 -1.64 -3.67 22.06
C GLU A 168 -2.57 -4.20 20.97
N ALA A 169 -3.67 -3.50 20.68
CA ALA A 169 -4.60 -3.89 19.64
C ALA A 169 -3.92 -3.97 18.26
N TYR A 170 -3.23 -2.91 17.84
CA TYR A 170 -2.53 -2.89 16.56
C TYR A 170 -1.34 -3.85 16.52
N TYR A 171 -0.65 -4.08 17.66
CA TYR A 171 0.42 -5.09 17.72
C TYR A 171 -0.13 -6.52 17.56
N SER A 172 -1.26 -6.82 18.19
CA SER A 172 -1.96 -8.10 18.04
C SER A 172 -2.36 -8.33 16.58
N ILE A 173 -2.90 -7.31 15.92
CA ILE A 173 -3.24 -7.37 14.49
C ILE A 173 -1.99 -7.58 13.63
N TYR A 174 -0.89 -6.88 13.92
CA TYR A 174 0.39 -7.10 13.25
C TYR A 174 0.85 -8.56 13.34
N LYS A 175 0.77 -9.18 14.53
CA LYS A 175 1.13 -10.60 14.72
C LYS A 175 0.23 -11.55 13.96
N LYS A 176 -1.09 -11.27 13.90
CA LYS A 176 -2.03 -12.03 13.08
C LYS A 176 -1.68 -11.95 11.59
N LEU A 177 -1.38 -10.75 11.08
CA LEU A 177 -0.99 -10.52 9.68
C LEU A 177 0.39 -11.08 9.33
N GLU A 178 1.28 -11.23 10.32
CA GLU A 178 2.55 -11.91 10.12
C GLU A 178 2.38 -13.41 9.91
N ALA A 179 1.42 -14.03 10.62
CA ALA A 179 1.08 -15.44 10.45
C ALA A 179 0.24 -15.71 9.19
N ASP A 180 -0.68 -14.80 8.86
CA ASP A 180 -1.58 -14.92 7.73
C ASP A 180 -1.80 -13.55 7.03
N PRO A 181 -1.09 -13.30 5.92
CA PRO A 181 -1.25 -12.07 5.13
C PRO A 181 -2.61 -11.91 4.44
N ASP A 182 -3.44 -12.96 4.38
CA ASP A 182 -4.75 -12.92 3.73
C ASP A 182 -5.86 -12.41 4.67
N LEU A 183 -5.58 -12.26 5.97
CA LEU A 183 -6.52 -11.70 6.93
C LEU A 183 -6.92 -10.25 6.61
N ARG A 184 -8.20 -9.94 6.81
CA ARG A 184 -8.80 -8.61 6.67
C ARG A 184 -9.64 -8.30 7.92
N PHE A 185 -9.79 -7.02 8.23
CA PHE A 185 -10.48 -6.55 9.44
C PHE A 185 -11.54 -5.50 9.07
N PRO A 186 -12.67 -5.89 8.45
CA PRO A 186 -13.66 -4.95 7.93
C PRO A 186 -14.27 -4.03 9.01
N ASN A 187 -14.35 -4.49 10.26
CA ASN A 187 -14.93 -3.73 11.38
C ASN A 187 -13.88 -2.93 12.18
N LEU A 188 -12.62 -2.93 11.75
CA LEU A 188 -11.51 -2.36 12.53
C LEU A 188 -11.70 -0.90 12.93
N ILE A 189 -12.31 -0.10 12.06
CA ILE A 189 -12.50 1.34 12.27
C ILE A 189 -13.54 1.58 13.38
N GLU A 190 -14.58 0.75 13.43
CA GLU A 190 -15.64 0.80 14.44
C GLU A 190 -15.12 0.24 15.78
N ASP A 191 -14.36 -0.85 15.75
CA ASP A 191 -13.82 -1.51 16.94
C ASP A 191 -12.76 -0.66 17.65
N TYR A 192 -11.98 0.12 16.89
CA TYR A 192 -10.87 0.93 17.38
C TYR A 192 -10.92 2.35 16.83
N PRO A 193 -11.89 3.18 17.23
CA PRO A 193 -11.97 4.55 16.77
C PRO A 193 -10.71 5.32 17.18
N LEU A 194 -10.12 6.03 16.22
CA LEU A 194 -8.89 6.80 16.47
C LEU A 194 -9.16 7.99 17.40
N PRO A 195 -8.26 8.27 18.36
CA PRO A 195 -8.37 9.45 19.20
C PRO A 195 -8.08 10.71 18.39
N PRO A 196 -8.58 11.89 18.81
CA PRO A 196 -8.16 13.14 18.20
C PRO A 196 -6.67 13.39 18.46
N HIS A 197 -5.99 13.99 17.49
CA HIS A 197 -4.64 14.49 17.69
C HIS A 197 -4.66 15.66 18.70
N PRO A 198 -3.68 15.75 19.63
CA PRO A 198 -3.68 16.78 20.68
C PRO A 198 -3.77 18.23 20.17
N THR A 199 -3.27 18.52 18.97
CA THR A 199 -3.29 19.88 18.38
C THR A 199 -3.95 19.98 17.01
N GLN A 200 -4.28 18.85 16.37
CA GLN A 200 -4.86 18.83 15.01
C GLN A 200 -6.27 18.23 15.00
N GLY A 201 -6.82 17.83 16.15
CA GLY A 201 -8.15 17.24 16.24
C GLY A 201 -8.29 16.01 15.34
N TYR A 202 -9.32 15.99 14.51
CA TYR A 202 -9.57 14.92 13.54
C TYR A 202 -9.15 15.26 12.11
N ASP A 203 -8.73 16.50 11.87
CA ASP A 203 -8.30 16.99 10.56
C ASP A 203 -7.45 18.25 10.75
N ALA A 204 -6.18 18.24 10.34
CA ALA A 204 -5.32 19.41 10.51
C ALA A 204 -5.82 20.66 9.76
N ASP A 205 -6.59 20.47 8.68
CA ASP A 205 -7.22 21.56 7.93
C ASP A 205 -8.44 22.15 8.66
N ARG A 206 -9.00 21.40 9.63
CA ARG A 206 -10.17 21.78 10.44
C ARG A 206 -10.01 21.26 11.89
N PRO A 207 -9.10 21.81 12.71
CA PRO A 207 -8.75 21.23 14.02
C PRO A 207 -9.90 21.14 15.02
N ASP A 208 -10.90 22.02 14.91
CA ASP A 208 -12.08 22.04 15.79
C ASP A 208 -13.21 21.13 15.31
N TRP A 209 -13.11 20.59 14.08
CA TRP A 209 -14.12 19.71 13.53
C TRP A 209 -14.09 18.33 14.22
N LYS A 210 -15.28 17.75 14.41
CA LYS A 210 -15.46 16.42 15.00
C LYS A 210 -16.33 15.56 14.07
N PRO A 211 -15.98 14.27 13.88
CA PRO A 211 -16.82 13.35 13.13
C PRO A 211 -18.18 13.17 13.83
N GLU A 212 -19.25 13.14 13.04
CA GLU A 212 -20.59 12.76 13.49
C GLU A 212 -20.59 11.27 13.85
N ARG A 213 -21.17 10.92 15.01
CA ARG A 213 -21.27 9.53 15.51
C ARG A 213 -22.57 8.89 15.08
#